data_AF-A0A5F1Y867-F1
#
_entry.id   AF-A0A5F1Y867-F1
#
_cell.length_a   1.000
_cell.length_b   1.000
_cell.length_c   1.000
_cell.angle_alpha   90.00
_cell.angle_beta   90.00
_cell.angle_gamma   90.00
#
_symmetry.space_group_name_H-M   'P 1'
#
loop_
_entity.id
_entity.type
_entity.pdbx_description
1 polymer ?
#
loop_
_entity_poly.entity_id
_entity_poly.type
_entity_poly.pdbx_seq_one_letter_code
_entity_poly.pdbx_strand_id
1 'polypeptide(L)'
;MKSLLLFIAMTFSVYAMDSGSFNQLKDRIEREGFSDGKFSVMRSAAPRNTFTSDQVAELMDMFSFSSDKIKALSVLRTRIEDPQNSYVIVERFNYDKDKKDAAALLEGIESALPKPPRTKKRTVCWGSGAGKYCYTEYFTEE
;
A
#
# COMPACT_ATOMS: atom_id res chain seq x y z
N MET A 1 -5.25 47.38 10.09
CA MET A 1 -4.30 46.26 9.96
C MET A 1 -4.95 45.01 10.55
N LYS A 2 -5.50 44.13 9.70
CA LYS A 2 -5.88 42.77 10.10
C LYS A 2 -5.19 41.86 9.08
N SER A 3 -4.04 41.31 9.48
CA SER A 3 -3.36 40.27 8.70
C SER A 3 -4.31 39.10 8.57
N LEU A 4 -4.85 38.93 7.37
CA LEU A 4 -5.52 37.71 6.96
C LEU A 4 -4.41 36.68 6.76
N LEU A 5 -4.16 35.87 7.80
CA LEU A 5 -3.37 34.66 7.67
C LEU A 5 -4.11 33.75 6.68
N LEU A 6 -3.70 33.82 5.41
CA LEU A 6 -3.99 32.80 4.41
C LEU A 6 -3.33 31.51 4.91
N PHE A 7 -4.06 30.75 5.73
CA PHE A 7 -3.84 29.32 5.83
C PHE A 7 -4.13 28.77 4.44
N ILE A 8 -3.08 28.67 3.62
CA ILE A 8 -3.06 27.77 2.49
C ILE A 8 -3.21 26.39 3.13
N ALA A 9 -4.44 25.96 3.34
CA ALA A 9 -4.74 24.55 3.35
C ALA A 9 -4.28 24.08 1.97
N MET A 10 -3.04 23.59 1.89
CA MET A 10 -2.69 22.68 0.82
C MET A 10 -3.74 21.59 0.95
N THR A 11 -4.72 21.65 0.07
CA THR A 11 -5.67 20.58 -0.15
C THR A 11 -4.81 19.42 -0.62
N PHE A 12 -4.25 18.67 0.32
CA PHE A 12 -3.79 17.32 0.07
C PHE A 12 -5.02 16.65 -0.51
N SER A 13 -5.01 16.41 -1.81
CA SER A 13 -6.03 15.55 -2.38
C SER A 13 -5.90 14.24 -1.62
N VAL A 14 -6.87 13.96 -0.76
CA VAL A 14 -6.87 12.78 0.14
C VAL A 14 -7.06 11.51 -0.69
N TYR A 15 -7.43 11.67 -1.97
CA TYR A 15 -7.64 10.62 -2.93
C TYR A 15 -6.34 10.09 -3.51
N ALA A 16 -6.29 8.76 -3.66
CA ALA A 16 -5.24 8.04 -4.33
C ALA A 16 -4.98 8.62 -5.72
N MET A 17 -3.73 8.47 -6.15
CA MET A 17 -3.28 8.86 -7.46
C MET A 17 -4.24 8.35 -8.54
N ASP A 18 -4.69 9.24 -9.42
CA ASP A 18 -5.55 8.83 -10.53
C ASP A 18 -4.81 7.88 -11.48
N SER A 19 -5.57 7.09 -12.24
CA SER A 19 -5.00 6.07 -13.14
C SER A 19 -3.99 6.61 -14.16
N GLY A 20 -4.18 7.82 -14.68
CA GLY A 20 -3.29 8.45 -15.65
C GLY A 20 -1.95 8.81 -15.03
N SER A 21 -1.98 9.50 -13.89
CA SER A 21 -0.78 9.84 -13.11
C SER A 21 -0.07 8.58 -12.60
N PHE A 22 -0.83 7.56 -12.22
CA PHE A 22 -0.30 6.29 -11.75
C PHE A 22 0.44 5.51 -12.84
N ASN A 23 -0.12 5.45 -14.05
CA ASN A 23 0.55 4.84 -15.19
C ASN A 23 1.84 5.58 -15.54
N GLN A 24 1.85 6.92 -15.49
CA GLN A 24 3.08 7.70 -15.69
C GLN A 24 4.15 7.40 -14.62
N LEU A 25 3.75 7.22 -13.36
CA LEU A 25 4.68 6.81 -12.31
C LEU A 25 5.26 5.41 -12.57
N LYS A 26 4.42 4.44 -12.96
CA LYS A 26 4.86 3.10 -13.34
C LYS A 26 5.86 3.17 -14.50
N ASP A 27 5.56 3.87 -15.57
CA ASP A 27 6.49 4.01 -16.71
C ASP A 27 7.84 4.59 -16.29
N ARG A 28 7.84 5.57 -15.38
CA ARG A 28 9.08 6.16 -14.85
C ARG A 28 9.88 5.16 -14.02
N ILE A 29 9.23 4.35 -13.20
CA ILE A 29 9.90 3.29 -12.43
C ILE A 29 10.40 2.19 -13.37
N GLU A 30 9.63 1.81 -14.38
CA GLU A 30 10.01 0.73 -15.30
C GLU A 30 11.23 1.08 -16.17
N ARG A 31 11.40 2.35 -16.52
CA ARG A 31 12.60 2.86 -17.21
C ARG A 31 13.86 2.75 -16.38
N GLU A 32 13.75 2.64 -15.05
CA GLU A 32 14.90 2.39 -14.19
C GLU A 32 15.27 0.90 -14.26
N GLY A 33 16.42 0.59 -14.85
CA GLY A 33 16.83 -0.81 -15.09
C GLY A 33 17.06 -1.60 -13.79
N PHE A 34 17.66 -0.99 -12.77
CA PHE A 34 18.00 -1.64 -11.50
C PHE A 34 17.13 -1.16 -10.34
N SER A 35 17.03 -2.00 -9.30
CA SER A 35 16.21 -1.76 -8.10
C SER A 35 16.47 -0.41 -7.44
N ASP A 36 17.72 0.05 -7.39
CA ASP A 36 18.08 1.31 -6.72
C ASP A 36 17.50 2.53 -7.44
N GLY A 37 17.50 2.53 -8.77
CA GLY A 37 16.86 3.56 -9.58
C GLY A 37 15.33 3.55 -9.37
N LYS A 38 14.73 2.36 -9.42
CA LYS A 38 13.29 2.16 -9.15
C LYS A 38 12.89 2.73 -7.78
N PHE A 39 13.68 2.44 -6.75
CA PHE A 39 13.44 2.97 -5.42
C PHE A 39 13.64 4.48 -5.32
N SER A 40 14.60 5.06 -6.05
CA SER A 40 14.80 6.51 -6.11
C SER A 40 13.54 7.22 -6.60
N VAL A 41 12.98 6.75 -7.72
CA VAL A 41 11.73 7.28 -8.28
C VAL A 41 10.58 7.12 -7.29
N MET A 42 10.39 5.92 -6.72
CA MET A 42 9.33 5.63 -5.75
C MET A 42 9.42 6.53 -4.51
N ARG A 43 10.59 6.67 -3.89
CA ARG A 43 10.80 7.53 -2.71
C ARG A 43 10.58 9.01 -3.01
N SER A 44 10.86 9.44 -4.24
CA SER A 44 10.60 10.82 -4.66
C SER A 44 9.10 11.12 -4.82
N ALA A 45 8.29 10.12 -5.16
CA ALA A 45 6.87 10.23 -5.41
C ALA A 45 6.02 10.05 -4.14
N ALA A 46 6.37 9.09 -3.29
CA ALA A 46 5.55 8.69 -2.13
C ALA A 46 5.15 9.83 -1.17
N PRO A 47 5.99 10.83 -0.84
CA PRO A 47 5.60 11.87 0.13
C PRO A 47 4.45 12.77 -0.31
N ARG A 48 4.18 12.88 -1.62
CA ARG A 48 3.19 13.80 -2.21
C ARG A 48 1.94 13.09 -2.73
N ASN A 49 1.85 11.78 -2.57
CA ASN A 49 0.79 10.98 -3.16
C ASN A 49 0.27 9.96 -2.16
N THR A 50 -1.00 9.62 -2.27
CA THR A 50 -1.61 8.43 -1.69
C THR A 50 -1.88 7.41 -2.79
N PHE A 51 -2.04 6.15 -2.41
CA PHE A 51 -2.24 5.03 -3.32
C PHE A 51 -3.31 4.11 -2.76
N THR A 52 -4.07 3.45 -3.63
CA THR A 52 -4.88 2.31 -3.21
C THR A 52 -4.00 1.10 -2.91
N SER A 53 -4.54 0.11 -2.21
CA SER A 53 -3.87 -1.14 -1.88
C SER A 53 -3.49 -1.90 -3.14
N ASP A 54 -4.36 -1.87 -4.16
CA ASP A 54 -4.08 -2.43 -5.49
C ASP A 54 -2.92 -1.72 -6.19
N GLN A 55 -2.89 -0.39 -6.15
CA GLN A 55 -1.78 0.39 -6.71
C GLN A 55 -0.45 0.10 -6.00
N VAL A 56 -0.46 -0.02 -4.67
CA VAL A 56 0.73 -0.45 -3.92
C VAL A 56 1.17 -1.84 -4.34
N ALA A 57 0.23 -2.77 -4.52
CA ALA A 57 0.51 -4.13 -4.95
C ALA A 57 1.11 -4.17 -6.37
N GLU A 58 0.60 -3.36 -7.31
CA GLU A 58 1.19 -3.18 -8.64
C GLU A 58 2.61 -2.59 -8.58
N LEU A 59 2.84 -1.56 -7.74
CA LEU A 59 4.17 -0.97 -7.56
C LEU A 59 5.17 -1.96 -6.97
N MET A 60 4.72 -2.86 -6.10
CA MET A 60 5.56 -3.94 -5.56
C MET A 60 5.93 -4.97 -6.63
N ASP A 61 5.02 -5.30 -7.54
CA ASP A 61 5.28 -6.26 -8.62
C ASP A 61 6.30 -5.76 -9.65
N MET A 62 6.67 -4.48 -9.61
CA MET A 62 7.79 -3.94 -10.37
C MET A 62 9.17 -4.47 -9.91
N PHE A 63 9.22 -5.18 -8.78
CA PHE A 63 10.40 -5.82 -8.21
C PHE A 63 10.29 -7.33 -8.26
N SER A 64 11.32 -8.00 -8.80
CA SER A 64 11.33 -9.45 -8.96
C SER A 64 11.55 -10.20 -7.65
N PHE A 65 12.30 -9.62 -6.71
CA PHE A 65 12.70 -10.29 -5.47
C PHE A 65 11.79 -9.89 -4.30
N SER A 66 11.34 -10.87 -3.50
CA SER A 66 10.52 -10.63 -2.30
C SER A 66 11.13 -9.59 -1.37
N SER A 67 12.45 -9.61 -1.16
CA SER A 67 13.15 -8.65 -0.30
C SER A 67 12.94 -7.21 -0.76
N ASP A 68 12.88 -6.98 -2.08
CA ASP A 68 12.67 -5.65 -2.64
C ASP A 68 11.19 -5.27 -2.63
N LYS A 69 10.28 -6.23 -2.82
CA LYS A 69 8.83 -6.01 -2.59
C LYS A 69 8.55 -5.55 -1.16
N ILE A 70 9.18 -6.18 -0.16
CA ILE A 70 9.07 -5.78 1.26
C ILE A 70 9.63 -4.36 1.49
N LYS A 71 10.78 -4.03 0.88
CA LYS A 71 11.32 -2.66 0.94
C LYS A 71 10.37 -1.65 0.29
N ALA A 72 9.77 -1.97 -0.86
CA ALA A 72 8.79 -1.11 -1.53
C ALA A 72 7.57 -0.87 -0.63
N LEU A 73 7.03 -1.94 -0.04
CA LEU A 73 5.94 -1.84 0.93
C LEU A 73 6.31 -0.92 2.11
N SER A 74 7.53 -1.05 2.65
CA SER A 74 7.98 -0.20 3.75
C SER A 74 7.97 1.30 3.42
N VAL A 75 8.20 1.67 2.15
CA VAL A 75 8.16 3.04 1.65
C VAL A 75 6.72 3.54 1.50
N LEU A 76 5.80 2.67 1.10
CA LEU A 76 4.44 3.03 0.69
C LEU A 76 3.38 2.86 1.78
N ARG A 77 3.63 2.04 2.81
CA ARG A 77 2.61 1.60 3.79
C ARG A 77 1.85 2.74 4.49
N THR A 78 2.47 3.90 4.70
CA THR A 78 1.85 5.06 5.35
C THR A 78 1.06 5.95 4.38
N ARG A 79 0.99 5.55 3.11
CA ARG A 79 0.35 6.27 2.01
C ARG A 79 -0.81 5.48 1.39
N ILE A 80 -1.24 4.39 2.03
CA ILE A 80 -2.38 3.58 1.60
C ILE A 80 -3.68 4.27 2.01
N GLU A 81 -4.55 4.54 1.04
CA GLU A 81 -5.85 5.21 1.26
C GLU A 81 -6.93 4.25 1.76
N ASP A 82 -6.89 2.98 1.35
CA ASP A 82 -7.93 1.97 1.58
C ASP A 82 -7.37 0.74 2.34
N PRO A 83 -6.86 0.92 3.58
CA PRO A 83 -6.14 -0.11 4.32
C PRO A 83 -6.94 -1.40 4.57
N GLN A 84 -8.27 -1.33 4.56
CA GLN A 84 -9.16 -2.50 4.62
C GLN A 84 -8.95 -3.49 3.46
N ASN A 85 -8.39 -3.02 2.34
CA ASN A 85 -8.07 -3.82 1.16
C ASN A 85 -6.61 -4.29 1.15
N SER A 86 -5.84 -4.05 2.21
CA SER A 86 -4.41 -4.37 2.25
C SER A 86 -4.07 -5.87 2.12
N TYR A 87 -5.06 -6.76 2.19
CA TYR A 87 -4.88 -8.18 1.89
C TYR A 87 -4.30 -8.41 0.48
N VAL A 88 -4.68 -7.59 -0.52
CA VAL A 88 -4.18 -7.71 -1.91
C VAL A 88 -2.66 -7.51 -2.01
N ILE A 89 -2.06 -6.80 -1.06
CA ILE A 89 -0.62 -6.57 -0.95
C ILE A 89 0.07 -7.85 -0.44
N VAL A 90 -0.51 -8.48 0.58
CA VAL A 90 0.02 -9.72 1.18
C VAL A 90 -0.02 -10.87 0.16
N GLU A 91 -1.05 -10.91 -0.68
CA GLU A 91 -1.22 -11.92 -1.73
C GLU A 91 -0.15 -11.86 -2.84
N ARG A 92 0.63 -10.77 -2.95
CA ARG A 92 1.76 -10.66 -3.91
C ARG A 92 3.00 -11.45 -3.51
N PHE A 93 3.00 -12.06 -2.33
CA PHE A 93 4.07 -12.91 -1.84
C PHE A 93 3.71 -14.39 -1.95
N ASN A 94 4.63 -15.19 -2.47
CA ASN A 94 4.42 -16.64 -2.59
C ASN A 94 4.77 -17.40 -1.31
N TYR A 95 5.77 -16.93 -0.56
CA TYR A 95 6.28 -17.62 0.61
C TYR A 95 5.63 -17.12 1.90
N ASP A 96 5.26 -18.05 2.79
CA ASP A 96 4.60 -17.74 4.06
C ASP A 96 5.38 -16.78 4.95
N LYS A 97 6.72 -16.88 4.93
CA LYS A 97 7.57 -15.96 5.67
C LYS A 97 7.38 -14.52 5.19
N ASP A 98 7.41 -14.31 3.87
CA ASP A 98 7.28 -12.97 3.29
C ASP A 98 5.86 -12.41 3.50
N LYS A 99 4.84 -13.27 3.44
CA LYS A 99 3.46 -12.90 3.79
C LYS A 99 3.36 -12.39 5.23
N LYS A 100 4.01 -13.09 6.18
CA LYS A 100 4.07 -12.67 7.60
C LYS A 100 4.79 -11.34 7.77
N ASP A 101 5.94 -11.17 7.11
CA ASP A 101 6.72 -9.93 7.17
C ASP A 101 5.92 -8.74 6.59
N ALA A 102 5.21 -8.95 5.47
CA ALA A 102 4.35 -7.94 4.86
C ALA A 102 3.17 -7.56 5.77
N ALA A 103 2.49 -8.56 6.34
CA ALA A 103 1.38 -8.31 7.26
C ALA A 103 1.82 -7.57 8.53
N ALA A 104 3.00 -7.89 9.09
CA ALA A 104 3.56 -7.18 10.22
C ALA A 104 3.85 -5.70 9.89
N LEU A 105 4.25 -5.38 8.64
CA LEU A 105 4.41 -4.00 8.20
C LEU A 105 3.07 -3.25 8.05
N LEU A 106 2.00 -3.97 7.74
CA LEU A 106 0.65 -3.41 7.59
C LEU A 106 -0.10 -3.31 8.92
N GLU A 107 0.41 -3.91 10.00
CA GLU A 107 -0.23 -3.84 11.31
C GLU A 107 -0.39 -2.38 11.78
N GLY A 108 -1.61 -2.02 12.20
CA GLY A 108 -1.93 -0.69 12.72
C GLY A 108 -2.32 0.37 11.67
N ILE A 109 -2.13 0.13 10.37
CA ILE A 109 -2.54 1.11 9.34
C ILE A 109 -4.07 1.24 9.25
N GLU A 110 -4.82 0.17 9.56
CA GLU A 110 -6.28 0.16 9.59
C GLU A 110 -6.87 1.09 10.67
N SER A 111 -6.11 1.38 11.74
CA SER A 111 -6.57 2.24 12.85
C SER A 111 -6.52 3.74 12.55
N ALA A 112 -5.87 4.13 11.45
CA ALA A 112 -5.57 5.52 11.14
C ALA A 112 -6.63 6.23 10.26
N LEU A 113 -7.67 5.53 9.79
CA LEU A 113 -8.60 6.02 8.76
C LEU A 113 -10.09 5.77 9.12
N PRO A 114 -11.03 6.55 8.55
CA PRO A 114 -12.46 6.38 8.84
C PRO A 114 -12.93 4.96 8.48
N LYS A 115 -13.74 4.37 9.36
CA LYS A 115 -14.20 2.98 9.21
C LYS A 115 -14.88 2.78 7.84
N PRO A 116 -14.49 1.74 7.08
CA PRO A 116 -15.09 1.46 5.78
C PRO A 116 -16.61 1.22 5.89
N PRO A 117 -17.37 1.26 4.76
CA PRO A 117 -18.79 0.86 4.72
C PRO A 117 -18.99 -0.49 5.41
N ARG A 118 -20.21 -0.82 5.88
CA ARG A 118 -20.47 -2.04 6.67
C ARG A 118 -19.99 -3.30 5.95
N THR A 119 -18.76 -3.71 6.22
CA THR A 119 -18.13 -4.86 5.61
C THR A 119 -18.38 -6.09 6.48
N LYS A 120 -18.69 -7.23 5.85
CA LYS A 120 -18.62 -8.51 6.55
C LYS A 120 -17.15 -8.93 6.64
N LYS A 121 -16.82 -9.65 7.71
CA LYS A 121 -15.47 -10.13 7.97
C LYS A 121 -15.44 -11.65 8.01
N ARG A 122 -14.41 -12.26 7.43
CA ARG A 122 -14.10 -13.69 7.59
C ARG A 122 -12.65 -13.85 7.98
N THR A 123 -12.38 -14.82 8.84
CA THR A 123 -11.02 -15.19 9.19
C THR A 123 -10.56 -16.26 8.21
N VAL A 124 -9.53 -15.94 7.43
CA VAL A 124 -8.87 -16.88 6.53
C VAL A 124 -7.59 -17.34 7.19
N CYS A 125 -7.40 -18.65 7.30
CA CYS A 125 -6.22 -19.25 7.89
C CYS A 125 -5.50 -20.14 6.88
N TRP A 126 -4.19 -20.01 6.81
CA TRP A 126 -3.29 -20.80 5.98
C TRP A 126 -2.31 -21.61 6.84
N GLY A 127 -1.92 -22.79 6.36
CA GLY A 127 -1.02 -23.70 7.05
C GLY A 127 -1.68 -24.55 8.15
N SER A 128 -0.90 -25.49 8.71
CA SER A 128 -1.33 -26.39 9.80
C SER A 128 -0.30 -26.38 10.94
N GLY A 129 -0.76 -26.62 12.17
CA GLY A 129 0.12 -26.66 13.36
C GLY A 129 0.77 -25.32 13.72
N ALA A 130 2.00 -25.35 14.22
CA ALA A 130 2.73 -24.18 14.73
C ALA A 130 3.07 -23.09 13.67
N GLY A 131 2.82 -23.36 12.39
CA GLY A 131 2.98 -22.40 11.29
C GLY A 131 1.72 -21.63 10.90
N LYS A 132 0.56 -21.98 11.48
CA LYS A 132 -0.75 -21.45 11.10
C LYS A 132 -0.76 -19.92 11.17
N TYR A 133 -1.10 -19.27 10.06
CA TYR A 133 -1.27 -17.84 9.97
C TYR A 133 -2.72 -17.54 9.62
N CYS A 134 -3.32 -16.56 10.28
CA CYS A 134 -4.68 -16.14 9.99
C CYS A 134 -4.71 -14.63 9.75
N TYR A 135 -5.50 -14.19 8.78
CA TYR A 135 -5.82 -12.78 8.55
C TYR A 135 -7.33 -12.60 8.41
N THR A 136 -7.78 -11.35 8.53
CA THR A 136 -9.19 -10.99 8.36
C THR A 136 -9.38 -10.45 6.96
N GLU A 137 -10.26 -11.06 6.18
CA GLU A 137 -10.72 -10.52 4.92
C GLU A 137 -12.03 -9.77 5.15
N TYR A 138 -12.10 -8.57 4.57
CA TYR A 138 -13.29 -7.74 4.54
C TYR A 138 -13.91 -7.83 3.13
N PHE A 139 -15.18 -8.21 3.05
CA PHE A 139 -15.92 -8.27 1.79
C PHE A 139 -17.21 -7.43 1.85
N THR A 140 -17.45 -6.69 0.77
CA THR A 140 -18.69 -5.94 0.53
C THR A 140 -19.72 -6.90 -0.06
N GLU A 141 -20.94 -6.94 0.49
CA GLU A 141 -22.04 -7.65 -0.17
C GLU A 141 -22.51 -6.81 -1.36
N GLU A 142 -22.53 -7.40 -2.56
CA GLU A 142 -23.20 -6.85 -3.74
C GLU A 142 -24.73 -6.83 -3.57
#